data_AF-A0A945Y3T0-F1
#
_entry.id   AF-A0A945Y3T0-F1
#
_cell.length_a   1.000
_cell.length_b   1.000
_cell.length_c   1.000
_cell.angle_alpha   90.00
_cell.angle_beta   90.00
_cell.angle_gamma   90.00
#
_symmetry.space_group_name_H-M   'P 1'
#
loop_
_entity.id
_entity.type
_entity.pdbx_description
1 polymer ?
#
loop_
_entity_poly.entity_id
_entity_poly.type
_entity_poly.pdbx_seq_one_letter_code
_entity_poly.pdbx_strand_id
1 'polypeptide(L)'
;MKNIILSFICLIAFVSSCSKYDDGPAFSLLTKTQRVTGTWTLTKVIVNGEEMSPDDTYTYTGNYTCYSPSGGWTDHTYDLIESDSYEITWEFEKDGDFSHLEYSTSNFQTLDSFSCVNYQAYISNNITNSTNSTYADWEFSSDKLELEIDYGGTSQDFEIARLTNKEMTLEQKYEGIKTEYQFEKQ
;
A
#
# COMPACT_ATOMS: atom_id res chain seq x y z
N MET A 1 56.52 13.46 -38.30
CA MET A 1 55.39 12.69 -38.83
C MET A 1 54.93 11.69 -37.78
N LYS A 2 53.63 11.70 -37.49
CA LYS A 2 52.81 10.68 -36.79
C LYS A 2 53.02 10.48 -35.29
N ASN A 3 52.16 11.21 -34.57
CA ASN A 3 51.69 10.98 -33.21
C ASN A 3 51.23 9.52 -33.06
N ILE A 4 51.80 8.79 -32.10
CA ILE A 4 51.26 7.50 -31.65
C ILE A 4 50.19 7.84 -30.62
N ILE A 5 48.94 7.90 -31.08
CA ILE A 5 47.77 7.97 -30.21
C ILE A 5 47.57 6.55 -29.66
N LEU A 6 47.80 6.40 -28.34
CA LEU A 6 47.43 5.21 -27.58
C LEU A 6 45.89 5.06 -27.69
N SER A 7 45.46 4.15 -28.56
CA SER A 7 44.06 3.76 -28.69
C SER A 7 43.65 2.94 -27.48
N PHE A 8 43.24 3.64 -26.41
CA PHE A 8 42.54 3.08 -25.26
C PHE A 8 41.05 2.90 -25.62
N ILE A 9 40.78 2.02 -26.58
CA ILE A 9 39.44 1.49 -26.86
C ILE A 9 39.55 0.00 -26.61
N CYS A 10 39.40 -0.37 -25.35
CA CYS A 10 39.24 -1.75 -24.94
C CYS A 10 37.83 -1.87 -24.35
N LEU A 11 36.98 -2.54 -25.11
CA LEU A 11 35.82 -3.29 -24.64
C LEU A 11 34.76 -2.50 -23.85
N ILE A 12 33.95 -1.72 -24.57
CA ILE A 12 32.56 -1.54 -24.14
C ILE A 12 31.91 -2.91 -24.33
N ALA A 13 31.98 -3.73 -23.28
CA ALA A 13 31.16 -4.92 -23.18
C ALA A 13 29.71 -4.47 -23.36
N PHE A 14 29.02 -5.11 -24.30
CA PHE A 14 27.58 -5.06 -24.40
C PHE A 14 27.01 -5.53 -23.07
N VAL A 15 26.76 -4.59 -22.16
CA VAL A 15 25.80 -4.81 -21.07
C VAL A 15 24.45 -4.91 -21.78
N SER A 16 24.06 -6.14 -22.13
CA SER A 16 22.64 -6.45 -22.19
C SER A 16 22.12 -6.16 -20.78
N SER A 17 21.64 -4.93 -20.58
CA SER A 17 20.95 -4.49 -19.39
C SER A 17 19.61 -5.23 -19.31
N CYS A 18 19.66 -6.55 -19.15
CA CYS A 18 18.70 -7.23 -18.31
C CYS A 18 19.06 -6.79 -16.91
N SER A 19 18.50 -5.66 -16.48
CA SER A 19 18.38 -5.41 -15.06
C SER A 19 17.74 -6.66 -14.46
N LYS A 20 18.34 -7.18 -13.38
CA LYS A 20 17.86 -8.42 -12.74
C LYS A 20 16.41 -8.30 -12.24
N TYR A 21 15.95 -7.06 -12.10
CA TYR A 21 14.58 -6.67 -11.88
C TYR A 21 14.17 -5.89 -13.12
N ASP A 22 12.99 -6.15 -13.68
CA ASP A 22 12.59 -5.57 -14.97
C ASP A 22 12.67 -4.03 -14.98
N ASP A 23 12.43 -3.38 -13.83
CA ASP A 23 12.54 -1.92 -13.65
C ASP A 23 13.66 -1.48 -12.65
N GLY A 24 14.71 -2.29 -12.51
CA GLY A 24 15.83 -2.00 -11.60
C GLY A 24 16.84 -0.95 -12.13
N PRO A 25 17.55 -0.22 -11.24
CA PRO A 25 18.59 0.70 -11.68
C PRO A 25 19.74 -0.06 -12.35
N ALA A 26 20.24 0.45 -13.49
CA ALA A 26 21.31 -0.18 -14.28
C ALA A 26 22.59 -0.47 -13.49
N PHE A 27 22.84 0.29 -12.41
CA PHE A 27 23.92 0.06 -11.46
C PHE A 27 23.54 0.61 -10.08
N SER A 28 23.89 -0.12 -9.02
CA SER A 28 23.78 0.35 -7.64
C SER A 28 25.06 0.01 -6.87
N LEU A 29 25.54 0.97 -6.08
CA LEU A 29 26.67 0.79 -5.16
C LEU A 29 26.26 0.07 -3.87
N LEU A 30 24.96 -0.02 -3.59
CA LEU A 30 24.42 -0.70 -2.43
C LEU A 30 24.09 -2.16 -2.75
N THR A 31 24.33 -3.04 -1.79
CA THR A 31 23.89 -4.43 -1.89
C THR A 31 22.36 -4.52 -1.92
N LYS A 32 21.82 -5.65 -2.37
CA LYS A 32 20.36 -5.88 -2.34
C LYS A 32 19.80 -5.81 -0.92
N THR A 33 20.49 -6.42 0.04
CA THR A 33 20.15 -6.34 1.47
C THR A 33 20.14 -4.89 1.94
N GLN A 34 21.18 -4.10 1.65
CA GLN A 34 21.20 -2.68 2.02
C GLN A 34 20.05 -1.88 1.41
N ARG A 35 19.61 -2.24 0.20
CA ARG A 35 18.47 -1.59 -0.45
C ARG A 35 17.15 -1.96 0.23
N VAL A 36 16.89 -3.25 0.50
CA VAL A 36 15.65 -3.72 1.16
C VAL A 36 15.57 -3.26 2.61
N THR A 37 16.66 -3.32 3.38
CA THR A 37 16.60 -3.03 4.82
C THR A 37 16.20 -1.59 5.11
N GLY A 38 15.35 -1.39 6.11
CA GLY A 38 14.78 -0.10 6.51
C GLY A 38 13.26 -0.10 6.46
N THR A 39 12.69 1.07 6.73
CA THR A 39 11.25 1.30 6.83
C THR A 39 10.68 1.82 5.50
N TRP A 40 9.55 1.25 5.11
CA TRP A 40 8.90 1.47 3.82
C TRP A 40 7.43 1.77 4.03
N THR A 41 6.93 2.84 3.41
CA THR A 41 5.50 3.17 3.40
C THR A 41 4.89 2.72 2.08
N LEU A 42 3.78 1.97 2.15
CA LEU A 42 3.01 1.60 0.97
C LEU A 42 2.36 2.86 0.38
N THR A 43 2.59 3.11 -0.90
CA THR A 43 2.05 4.29 -1.60
C THR A 43 1.02 3.93 -2.66
N LYS A 44 1.05 2.69 -3.18
CA LYS A 44 0.15 2.25 -4.25
C LYS A 44 -0.06 0.75 -4.24
N VAL A 45 -1.29 0.33 -4.49
CA VAL A 45 -1.66 -1.06 -4.78
C VAL A 45 -2.23 -1.12 -6.20
N ILE A 46 -1.78 -2.07 -7.00
CA ILE A 46 -2.28 -2.29 -8.36
C ILE A 46 -2.79 -3.73 -8.45
N VAL A 47 -4.08 -3.91 -8.72
CA VAL A 47 -4.71 -5.23 -8.87
C VAL A 47 -5.06 -5.44 -10.33
N ASN A 48 -4.48 -6.47 -10.96
CA ASN A 48 -4.66 -6.78 -12.38
C ASN A 48 -4.41 -5.59 -13.32
N GLY A 49 -3.47 -4.70 -12.97
CA GLY A 49 -3.14 -3.49 -13.72
C GLY A 49 -3.99 -2.27 -13.41
N GLU A 50 -4.99 -2.39 -12.52
CA GLU A 50 -5.82 -1.28 -12.06
C GLU A 50 -5.32 -0.78 -10.69
N GLU A 51 -5.09 0.52 -10.59
CA GLU A 51 -4.69 1.16 -9.34
C GLU A 51 -5.87 1.21 -8.37
N MET A 52 -5.65 0.69 -7.18
CA MET A 52 -6.59 0.76 -6.06
C MET A 52 -6.18 1.90 -5.13
N SER A 53 -7.14 2.73 -4.75
CA SER A 53 -6.96 3.64 -3.63
C SER A 53 -6.95 2.82 -2.33
N PRO A 54 -6.00 3.03 -1.41
CA PRO A 54 -6.12 2.51 -0.05
C PRO A 54 -7.30 3.15 0.67
N ASP A 55 -7.56 4.43 0.36
CA ASP A 55 -8.61 5.21 1.00
C ASP A 55 -9.91 5.10 0.21
N ASP A 56 -11.01 4.85 0.91
CA ASP A 56 -12.34 4.75 0.33
C ASP A 56 -13.27 5.80 0.94
N THR A 57 -14.18 6.34 0.15
CA THR A 57 -15.26 7.19 0.66
C THR A 57 -16.57 6.89 -0.05
N TYR A 58 -17.56 6.52 0.75
CA TYR A 58 -18.90 6.18 0.31
C TYR A 58 -19.90 7.20 0.84
N THR A 59 -20.85 7.60 0.00
CA THR A 59 -22.00 8.39 0.42
C THR A 59 -23.27 7.56 0.24
N TYR A 60 -24.04 7.44 1.31
CA TYR A 60 -25.32 6.75 1.31
C TYR A 60 -26.44 7.75 1.61
N THR A 61 -27.40 7.84 0.70
CA THR A 61 -28.62 8.62 0.92
C THR A 61 -29.72 7.69 1.42
N GLY A 62 -30.13 7.87 2.67
CA GLY A 62 -31.23 7.16 3.29
C GLY A 62 -32.50 8.00 3.30
N ASN A 63 -33.65 7.33 3.27
CA ASN A 63 -34.94 7.96 3.49
C ASN A 63 -35.65 7.26 4.66
N TYR A 64 -36.30 8.03 5.51
CA TYR A 64 -37.19 7.47 6.53
C TYR A 64 -38.41 8.37 6.69
N THR A 65 -39.54 7.75 7.04
CA THR A 65 -40.80 8.47 7.26
C THR A 65 -41.12 8.45 8.75
N CYS A 66 -41.52 9.59 9.31
CA CYS A 66 -41.90 9.66 10.71
C CYS A 66 -43.08 10.58 10.96
N TYR A 67 -43.69 10.43 12.13
CA TYR A 67 -44.76 11.30 12.56
C TYR A 67 -44.18 12.59 13.16
N SER A 68 -44.53 13.72 12.54
CA SER A 68 -44.03 15.05 12.94
C SER A 68 -44.68 15.52 14.25
N PRO A 69 -43.96 16.29 15.10
CA PRO A 69 -44.53 17.00 16.24
C PRO A 69 -45.69 17.95 15.88
N SER A 70 -45.73 18.46 14.64
CA SER A 70 -46.84 19.28 14.13
C SER A 70 -48.06 18.48 13.69
N GLY A 71 -48.01 17.15 13.78
CA GLY A 71 -49.01 16.23 13.26
C GLY A 71 -48.79 15.86 11.78
N GLY A 72 -49.17 14.63 11.43
CA GLY A 72 -49.00 14.06 10.09
C GLY A 72 -47.69 13.29 9.92
N TRP A 73 -47.64 12.47 8.88
CA TRP A 73 -46.43 11.76 8.47
C TRP A 73 -45.60 12.67 7.55
N THR A 74 -44.31 12.75 7.81
CA THR A 74 -43.33 13.49 7.03
C THR A 74 -42.21 12.57 6.58
N ASP A 75 -41.82 12.74 5.31
CA ASP A 75 -40.67 12.05 4.74
C ASP A 75 -39.42 12.89 4.98
N HIS A 76 -38.34 12.22 5.34
CA HIS A 76 -37.04 12.84 5.57
C HIS A 76 -35.97 12.05 4.85
N THR A 77 -35.02 12.79 4.30
CA THR A 77 -33.81 12.26 3.67
C THR A 77 -32.63 12.62 4.56
N TYR A 78 -31.66 11.73 4.63
CA TYR A 78 -30.38 12.00 5.26
C TYR A 78 -29.25 11.44 4.41
N ASP A 79 -28.15 12.17 4.35
CA ASP A 79 -26.90 11.68 3.79
C ASP A 79 -25.98 11.15 4.89
N LEU A 80 -25.36 10.01 4.63
CA LEU A 80 -24.28 9.42 5.40
C LEU A 80 -23.01 9.45 4.58
N ILE A 81 -21.89 9.83 5.19
CA ILE A 81 -20.55 9.65 4.63
C ILE A 81 -19.82 8.64 5.49
N GLU A 82 -19.32 7.58 4.85
CA GLU A 82 -18.39 6.62 5.41
C GLU A 82 -17.06 6.77 4.67
N SER A 83 -15.98 7.05 5.39
CA SER A 83 -14.66 7.15 4.80
C SER A 83 -13.65 6.36 5.60
N ASP A 84 -12.89 5.50 4.92
CA ASP A 84 -11.80 4.73 5.50
C ASP A 84 -10.48 5.18 4.89
N SER A 85 -9.44 5.30 5.70
CA SER A 85 -8.08 5.57 5.25
C SER A 85 -7.08 4.62 5.89
N TYR A 86 -6.05 4.23 5.16
CA TYR A 86 -5.05 3.26 5.61
C TYR A 86 -3.63 3.76 5.38
N GLU A 87 -2.78 3.64 6.40
CA GLU A 87 -1.35 3.84 6.30
C GLU A 87 -0.63 2.52 6.64
N ILE A 88 0.07 1.96 5.65
CA ILE A 88 0.79 0.68 5.81
C ILE A 88 2.29 0.92 5.76
N THR A 89 3.00 0.39 6.75
CA THR A 89 4.46 0.47 6.87
C THR A 89 5.06 -0.92 7.05
N TRP A 90 6.11 -1.22 6.28
CA TRP A 90 6.91 -2.44 6.38
C TRP A 90 8.34 -2.10 6.78
N GLU A 91 8.89 -2.82 7.75
CA GLU A 91 10.28 -2.66 8.17
C GLU A 91 11.03 -3.98 8.01
N PHE A 92 12.17 -3.90 7.33
CA PHE A 92 13.09 -5.02 7.13
C PHE A 92 14.38 -4.75 7.89
N GLU A 93 14.62 -5.48 8.97
CA GLU A 93 15.86 -5.38 9.74
C GLU A 93 16.98 -6.22 9.10
N LYS A 94 18.23 -5.90 9.44
CA LYS A 94 19.41 -6.52 8.80
C LYS A 94 19.67 -7.96 9.24
N ASP A 95 19.16 -8.34 10.41
CA ASP A 95 19.28 -9.65 11.01
C ASP A 95 18.21 -10.64 10.54
N GLY A 96 17.21 -10.17 9.80
CA GLY A 96 16.13 -10.99 9.28
C GLY A 96 14.78 -10.70 9.94
N ASP A 97 14.73 -9.82 10.94
CA ASP A 97 13.46 -9.46 11.57
C ASP A 97 12.62 -8.58 10.62
N PHE A 98 11.33 -8.89 10.53
CA PHE A 98 10.34 -8.13 9.76
C PHE A 98 9.24 -7.62 10.68
N SER A 99 8.79 -6.38 10.44
CA SER A 99 7.55 -5.89 11.02
C SER A 99 6.65 -5.25 9.96
N HIS A 100 5.36 -5.52 10.09
CA HIS A 100 4.29 -4.88 9.33
C HIS A 100 3.39 -4.13 10.32
N LEU A 101 3.15 -2.86 10.03
CA LEU A 101 2.25 -1.98 10.76
C LEU A 101 1.18 -1.47 9.80
N GLU A 102 -0.08 -1.55 10.22
CA GLU A 102 -1.23 -0.97 9.54
C GLU A 102 -1.96 -0.05 10.51
N TYR A 103 -2.09 1.23 10.14
CA TYR A 103 -2.92 2.19 10.83
C TYR A 103 -4.15 2.47 9.97
N SER A 104 -5.35 2.34 10.54
CA SER A 104 -6.60 2.64 9.84
C SER A 104 -7.42 3.68 10.59
N THR A 105 -8.11 4.53 9.83
CA THR A 105 -9.06 5.51 10.35
C THR A 105 -10.38 5.33 9.61
N SER A 106 -11.45 5.04 10.34
CA SER A 106 -12.81 5.00 9.82
C SER A 106 -13.59 6.18 10.37
N ASN A 107 -14.29 6.89 9.49
CA ASN A 107 -15.09 8.05 9.84
C ASN A 107 -16.52 7.86 9.31
N PHE A 108 -17.47 7.96 10.24
CA PHE A 108 -18.90 7.86 9.97
C PHE A 108 -19.59 9.18 10.31
N GLN A 109 -20.14 9.85 9.30
CA GLN A 109 -20.77 11.16 9.43
C GLN A 109 -22.22 11.16 8.93
N THR A 110 -23.15 11.72 9.72
CA THR A 110 -24.53 12.02 9.30
C THR A 110 -24.65 13.50 8.97
N LEU A 111 -25.19 13.87 7.81
CA LEU A 111 -25.19 15.28 7.33
C LEU A 111 -26.48 16.06 7.63
N ASP A 112 -27.57 15.38 7.97
CA ASP A 112 -28.85 16.01 8.23
C ASP A 112 -29.32 15.81 9.68
N SER A 113 -30.08 16.80 10.18
CA SER A 113 -30.73 16.72 11.49
C SER A 113 -32.24 16.88 11.31
N PHE A 114 -33.00 16.10 12.07
CA PHE A 114 -34.45 16.06 11.96
C PHE A 114 -35.11 15.70 13.30
N SER A 115 -36.39 16.03 13.44
CA SER A 115 -37.15 15.85 14.69
C SER A 115 -38.53 15.24 14.43
N CYS A 116 -38.80 14.14 15.13
CA CYS A 116 -40.04 13.36 15.11
C CYS A 116 -40.61 13.28 16.54
N VAL A 117 -41.89 12.92 16.70
CA VAL A 117 -42.58 12.91 18.02
C VAL A 117 -41.85 12.11 19.11
N ASN A 118 -41.07 11.08 18.76
CA ASN A 118 -40.31 10.25 19.72
C ASN A 118 -38.85 10.03 19.33
N TYR A 119 -38.33 10.75 18.35
CA TYR A 119 -36.98 10.53 17.83
C TYR A 119 -36.40 11.83 17.28
N GLN A 120 -35.20 12.19 17.72
CA GLN A 120 -34.44 13.30 17.14
C GLN A 120 -33.12 12.74 16.62
N ALA A 121 -32.79 13.06 15.38
CA ALA A 121 -31.47 12.81 14.83
C ALA A 121 -30.69 14.11 14.76
N TYR A 122 -29.40 14.02 15.03
CA TYR A 122 -28.46 15.13 14.99
C TYR A 122 -27.35 14.81 13.99
N ILE A 123 -26.73 15.86 13.46
CA ILE A 123 -25.44 15.73 12.80
C ILE A 123 -24.46 15.15 13.82
N SER A 124 -23.83 14.05 13.44
CA SER A 124 -22.85 13.33 14.23
C SER A 124 -21.67 12.96 13.33
N ASN A 125 -20.51 12.91 13.94
CA ASN A 125 -19.29 12.43 13.31
C ASN A 125 -18.63 11.50 14.34
N ASN A 126 -18.40 10.25 13.96
CA ASN A 126 -17.71 9.26 14.75
C ASN A 126 -16.46 8.82 14.01
N ILE A 127 -15.30 9.09 14.60
CA ILE A 127 -14.00 8.67 14.08
C ILE A 127 -13.47 7.55 14.97
N THR A 128 -13.08 6.44 14.36
CA THR A 128 -12.44 5.32 15.03
C THR A 128 -11.10 5.04 14.37
N ASN A 129 -10.06 4.92 15.20
CA ASN A 129 -8.71 4.60 14.74
C ASN A 129 -8.33 3.20 15.22
N SER A 130 -7.60 2.46 14.40
CA SER A 130 -7.04 1.17 14.75
C SER A 130 -5.56 1.10 14.37
N THR A 131 -4.81 0.26 15.08
CA THR A 131 -3.42 -0.03 14.74
C THR A 131 -3.18 -1.51 14.94
N ASN A 132 -2.74 -2.17 13.86
CA ASN A 132 -2.40 -3.58 13.86
C ASN A 132 -0.91 -3.73 13.57
N SER A 133 -0.21 -4.53 14.36
CA SER A 133 1.17 -4.89 14.07
C SER A 133 1.34 -6.40 13.99
N THR A 134 2.20 -6.83 13.08
CA THR A 134 2.62 -8.22 12.93
C THR A 134 4.13 -8.28 12.79
N TYR A 135 4.70 -9.37 13.28
CA TYR A 135 6.13 -9.63 13.26
C TYR A 135 6.37 -10.96 12.58
N ALA A 136 7.43 -11.04 11.79
CA ALA A 136 7.80 -12.21 11.02
C ALA A 136 9.32 -12.23 10.85
N ASP A 137 9.82 -13.30 10.27
CA ASP A 137 11.17 -13.33 9.73
C ASP A 137 11.12 -13.11 8.21
N TRP A 138 12.17 -12.54 7.64
CA TRP A 138 12.30 -12.39 6.19
C TRP A 138 13.66 -12.86 5.69
N GLU A 139 13.66 -13.42 4.48
CA GLU A 139 14.89 -13.69 3.75
C GLU A 139 14.74 -13.45 2.24
N PHE A 140 15.87 -13.44 1.55
CA PHE A 140 15.85 -13.50 0.10
C PHE A 140 15.80 -14.96 -0.33
N SER A 141 15.06 -15.21 -1.41
CA SER A 141 15.25 -16.44 -2.18
C SER A 141 16.71 -16.60 -2.62
N SER A 142 17.09 -17.85 -2.93
CA SER A 142 18.47 -18.18 -3.29
C SER A 142 19.02 -17.35 -4.47
N ASP A 143 18.17 -17.00 -5.44
CA ASP A 143 18.52 -16.14 -6.57
C ASP A 143 18.28 -14.64 -6.30
N LYS A 144 17.68 -14.29 -5.15
CA LYS A 144 17.37 -12.93 -4.72
C LYS A 144 16.43 -12.20 -5.69
N LEU A 145 15.53 -12.95 -6.32
CA LEU A 145 14.42 -12.42 -7.09
C LEU A 145 13.16 -12.28 -6.24
N GLU A 146 13.07 -12.97 -5.11
CA GLU A 146 11.92 -12.94 -4.22
C GLU A 146 12.33 -12.53 -2.80
N LEU A 147 11.38 -11.93 -2.08
CA LEU A 147 11.39 -11.82 -0.62
C LEU A 147 10.42 -12.86 -0.06
N GLU A 148 10.91 -13.68 0.85
CA GLU A 148 10.16 -14.71 1.55
C GLU A 148 9.91 -14.21 2.98
N ILE A 149 8.65 -14.09 3.40
CA ILE A 149 8.26 -13.61 4.73
C ILE A 149 7.56 -14.74 5.49
N ASP A 150 8.16 -15.23 6.58
CA ASP A 150 7.65 -16.34 7.41
C ASP A 150 7.03 -15.84 8.71
N TYR A 151 5.71 -16.01 8.84
CA TYR A 151 4.92 -15.66 10.01
C TYR A 151 4.86 -16.78 11.07
N GLY A 152 5.91 -17.61 11.17
CA GLY A 152 6.00 -18.69 12.15
C GLY A 152 5.06 -19.86 11.87
N GLY A 153 4.88 -20.21 10.59
CA GLY A 153 4.02 -21.33 10.16
C GLY A 153 3.31 -21.12 8.83
N THR A 154 3.34 -19.91 8.29
CA THR A 154 2.87 -19.57 6.95
C THR A 154 3.90 -18.64 6.30
N SER A 155 4.35 -18.97 5.09
CA SER A 155 5.22 -18.10 4.30
C SER A 155 4.42 -17.35 3.24
N GLN A 156 4.87 -16.14 2.91
CA GLN A 156 4.44 -15.39 1.74
C GLN A 156 5.65 -14.99 0.91
N ASP A 157 5.60 -15.32 -0.37
CA ASP A 157 6.68 -15.03 -1.31
C ASP A 157 6.26 -13.87 -2.22
N PHE A 158 7.13 -12.89 -2.35
CA PHE A 158 6.92 -11.69 -3.16
C PHE A 158 8.01 -11.58 -4.22
N GLU A 159 7.63 -11.53 -5.48
CA GLU A 159 8.54 -11.27 -6.59
C GLU A 159 8.97 -9.79 -6.56
N ILE A 160 10.26 -9.54 -6.67
CA ILE A 160 10.82 -8.19 -6.64
C ILE A 160 10.80 -7.62 -8.07
N ALA A 161 9.77 -6.85 -8.40
CA ALA A 161 9.68 -6.17 -9.69
C ALA A 161 10.63 -4.95 -9.78
N ARG A 162 10.82 -4.23 -8.67
CA ARG A 162 11.72 -3.07 -8.57
C ARG A 162 12.34 -2.96 -7.19
N LEU A 163 13.63 -2.60 -7.14
CA LEU A 163 14.34 -2.34 -5.89
C LEU A 163 15.42 -1.27 -6.08
N THR A 164 15.15 -0.06 -5.61
CA THR A 164 16.12 1.04 -5.51
C THR A 164 16.47 1.31 -4.05
N ASN A 165 17.14 2.43 -3.73
CA ASN A 165 17.31 2.85 -2.33
C ASN A 165 16.10 3.66 -1.82
N LYS A 166 15.13 3.99 -2.68
CA LYS A 166 14.00 4.86 -2.36
C LYS A 166 12.65 4.25 -2.69
N GLU A 167 12.61 3.32 -3.64
CA GLU A 167 11.39 2.70 -4.13
C GLU A 167 11.57 1.20 -4.16
N MET A 168 10.52 0.48 -3.81
CA MET A 168 10.44 -0.96 -3.92
C MET A 168 9.07 -1.32 -4.51
N THR A 169 9.05 -2.29 -5.41
CA THR A 169 7.81 -2.85 -5.95
C THR A 169 7.86 -4.35 -5.78
N LEU A 170 6.86 -4.88 -5.10
CA LEU A 170 6.69 -6.30 -4.81
C LEU A 170 5.43 -6.80 -5.52
N GLU A 171 5.52 -7.97 -6.13
CA GLU A 171 4.44 -8.61 -6.86
C GLU A 171 4.05 -9.93 -6.20
N GLN A 172 2.74 -10.17 -6.12
CA GLN A 172 2.18 -11.44 -5.67
C GLN A 172 1.11 -11.92 -6.66
N LYS A 173 1.04 -13.22 -6.89
CA LYS A 173 -0.02 -13.86 -7.69
C LYS A 173 -0.79 -14.86 -6.84
N TYR A 174 -2.08 -14.64 -6.64
CA TYR A 174 -2.95 -15.56 -5.92
C TYR A 174 -4.22 -15.83 -6.74
N GLU A 175 -4.52 -17.11 -6.99
CA GLU A 175 -5.70 -17.55 -7.78
C GLU A 175 -5.90 -16.81 -9.12
N GLY A 176 -4.79 -16.45 -9.79
CA GLY A 176 -4.81 -15.75 -11.08
C GLY A 176 -4.98 -14.22 -10.98
N ILE A 177 -5.12 -13.68 -9.77
CA ILE A 177 -5.08 -12.26 -9.49
C ILE A 177 -3.62 -11.87 -9.26
N LYS A 178 -3.13 -10.90 -10.03
CA LYS A 178 -1.82 -10.29 -9.84
C LYS A 178 -2.00 -9.00 -9.04
N THR A 179 -1.28 -8.87 -7.94
CA THR A 179 -1.24 -7.65 -7.13
C THR A 179 0.18 -7.12 -7.06
N GLU A 180 0.36 -5.82 -7.31
CA GLU A 180 1.64 -5.11 -7.15
C GLU A 180 1.53 -4.11 -6.01
N TYR A 181 2.52 -4.11 -5.12
CA TYR A 181 2.63 -3.22 -3.98
C TYR A 181 3.83 -2.30 -4.21
N GLN A 182 3.60 -0.99 -4.32
CA GLN A 182 4.66 -0.01 -4.46
C GLN A 182 4.89 0.71 -3.14
N PHE A 183 6.16 0.79 -2.76
CA PHE A 183 6.60 1.37 -1.51
C PHE A 183 7.62 2.47 -1.75
N GLU A 184 7.58 3.48 -0.90
CA GLU A 184 8.62 4.49 -0.77
C GLU A 184 9.35 4.34 0.57
N LYS A 185 10.67 4.51 0.55
CA LYS A 185 11.50 4.43 1.74
C LYS A 185 11.39 5.72 2.55
N GLN A 186 11.26 5.59 3.87
CA GLN A 186 11.25 6.73 4.80
C GLN A 186 12.63 7.42 4.89
#